data_AF-A0A235IRJ3-F1
#
_entry.id   AF-A0A235IRJ3-F1
#
_cell.length_a   1.000
_cell.length_b   1.000
_cell.length_c   1.000
_cell.angle_alpha   90.00
_cell.angle_beta   90.00
_cell.angle_gamma   90.00
#
_symmetry.space_group_name_H-M   'P 1'
#
loop_
_entity.id
_entity.type
_entity.pdbx_description
1 polymer ?
#
loop_
_entity_poly.entity_id
_entity_poly.type
_entity_poly.pdbx_seq_one_letter_code
_entity_poly.pdbx_strand_id
1 'polypeptide(L)'
;MQIIMCLTKVFYQVGDIPIFNPLYIHAYIIHQWLLNFRSQPLSVNQKSAIIFSPHQDDETLGCGGLIALKREMGIPIKVIFLTDGQKSHTATPWIKPPENLIQVRKQEATTALHILGVEVSDIHFFNLMDSTLSHLTNEQYENTIKSIFELIRTFKPGEIYVPHRKDNQVAELEIIRKIISDRFKPSYCLEYFFTNYNG
;
A
#
# COMPACT_ATOMS: atom_id res chain seq x y z
N MET A 1 -20.90 1.77 15.25
CA MET A 1 -21.44 1.92 13.88
C MET A 1 -20.93 3.24 13.29
N GLN A 2 -19.62 3.34 12.99
CA GLN A 2 -19.01 4.51 12.32
C GLN A 2 -17.53 4.26 11.97
N ILE A 3 -17.22 3.15 11.29
CA ILE A 3 -15.86 2.87 10.79
C ILE A 3 -15.95 2.42 9.33
N ILE A 4 -16.57 3.25 8.47
CA ILE A 4 -16.49 3.15 6.99
C ILE A 4 -16.46 4.59 6.42
N MET A 5 -15.69 5.51 7.00
CA MET A 5 -15.69 6.90 6.50
C MET A 5 -14.34 7.63 6.55
N CYS A 6 -13.22 6.90 6.55
CA CYS A 6 -11.90 7.53 6.75
C CYS A 6 -10.95 7.51 5.55
N LEU A 7 -11.40 7.31 4.30
CA LEU A 7 -10.50 7.41 3.13
C LEU A 7 -10.93 8.35 2.00
N THR A 8 -11.92 9.25 2.18
CA THR A 8 -12.28 10.23 1.11
C THR A 8 -12.74 11.61 1.59
N LYS A 9 -12.27 12.11 2.74
CA LYS A 9 -12.49 13.53 3.09
C LYS A 9 -11.21 14.22 3.54
N VAL A 10 -10.36 14.53 2.57
CA VAL A 10 -9.45 15.67 2.69
C VAL A 10 -10.29 16.91 2.41
N PHE A 11 -10.67 17.65 3.46
CA PHE A 11 -11.26 18.98 3.30
C PHE A 11 -10.14 19.93 2.91
N TYR A 12 -10.03 20.23 1.62
CA TYR A 12 -9.36 21.45 1.20
C TYR A 12 -10.35 22.61 1.31
N GLN A 13 -10.03 23.63 2.11
CA GLN A 13 -10.62 24.95 1.94
C GLN A 13 -9.89 25.63 0.76
N VAL A 14 -10.22 25.19 -0.45
CA VAL A 14 -9.83 25.91 -1.68
C VAL A 14 -10.88 27.00 -1.87
N GLY A 15 -10.46 28.26 -1.74
CA GLY A 15 -11.31 29.41 -2.06
C GLY A 15 -11.91 29.27 -3.45
N ASP A 16 -13.15 29.76 -3.61
CA ASP A 16 -14.03 29.56 -4.75
C ASP A 16 -13.32 29.72 -6.12
N ILE A 17 -12.95 28.60 -6.74
CA ILE A 17 -12.66 28.52 -8.17
C ILE A 17 -13.58 27.44 -8.75
N PRO A 18 -14.59 27.80 -9.56
CA PRO A 18 -15.47 26.82 -10.19
C PRO A 18 -14.73 26.15 -11.34
N ILE A 19 -13.95 25.11 -11.06
CA ILE A 19 -13.38 24.26 -12.11
C ILE A 19 -14.48 23.31 -12.58
N PHE A 20 -15.32 23.76 -13.52
CA PHE A 20 -16.23 22.90 -14.29
C PHE A 20 -15.42 22.05 -15.27
N ASN A 21 -14.73 21.02 -14.77
CA ASN A 21 -14.09 20.03 -15.62
C ASN A 21 -15.04 18.82 -15.79
N PRO A 22 -15.60 18.58 -16.99
CA PRO A 22 -16.50 17.45 -17.23
C PRO A 22 -15.84 16.09 -16.95
N LEU A 23 -14.51 15.96 -17.04
CA LEU A 23 -13.80 14.74 -16.63
C LEU A 23 -13.96 14.45 -15.14
N TYR A 24 -14.00 15.50 -14.30
CA TYR A 24 -14.15 15.34 -12.84
C TYR A 24 -15.56 14.85 -12.48
N ILE A 25 -16.58 15.35 -13.17
CA ILE A 25 -17.97 14.89 -13.00
C ILE A 25 -18.11 13.44 -13.44
N HIS A 26 -17.52 13.06 -14.58
CA HIS A 26 -17.52 11.67 -15.05
C HIS A 26 -16.81 10.74 -14.07
N ALA A 27 -15.61 11.11 -13.60
CA ALA A 27 -14.88 10.35 -12.60
C ALA A 27 -15.68 10.22 -11.29
N TYR A 28 -16.31 11.30 -10.83
CA TYR A 28 -17.17 11.29 -9.64
C TYR A 28 -18.39 10.37 -9.82
N ILE A 29 -19.09 10.44 -10.94
CA ILE A 29 -20.25 9.58 -11.23
C ILE A 29 -19.82 8.10 -11.31
N ILE A 30 -18.73 7.81 -12.01
CA ILE A 30 -18.19 6.44 -12.11
C ILE A 30 -17.77 5.93 -10.74
N HIS A 31 -17.08 6.75 -9.95
CA HIS A 31 -16.65 6.42 -8.60
C HIS A 31 -17.85 6.15 -7.67
N GLN A 32 -18.86 7.03 -7.69
CA GLN A 32 -20.09 6.83 -6.91
C GLN A 32 -20.86 5.60 -7.38
N TRP A 33 -20.90 5.31 -8.68
CA TRP A 33 -21.56 4.12 -9.19
C TRP A 33 -20.80 2.84 -8.79
N LEU A 34 -19.47 2.84 -8.88
CA LEU A 34 -18.64 1.73 -8.42
C LEU A 34 -18.81 1.49 -6.92
N LEU A 35 -18.74 2.53 -6.09
CA LEU A 35 -18.90 2.40 -4.65
C LEU A 35 -20.31 1.96 -4.25
N ASN A 36 -21.36 2.56 -4.80
CA ASN A 36 -22.72 2.29 -4.32
C ASN A 36 -23.38 1.07 -4.96
N PHE A 37 -23.00 0.71 -6.19
CA PHE A 37 -23.66 -0.36 -6.94
C PHE A 37 -22.77 -1.55 -7.26
N ARG A 38 -21.43 -1.42 -7.22
CA ARG A 38 -20.52 -2.55 -7.46
C ARG A 38 -19.68 -2.96 -6.27
N SER A 39 -19.52 -2.12 -5.25
CA SER A 39 -18.81 -2.53 -4.05
C SER A 39 -19.62 -3.60 -3.31
N GLN A 40 -18.91 -4.55 -2.74
CA GLN A 40 -19.46 -5.54 -1.83
C GLN A 40 -18.76 -5.35 -0.48
N PRO A 41 -19.47 -5.51 0.64
CA PRO A 41 -18.84 -5.50 1.95
C PRO A 41 -17.69 -6.50 1.98
N LEU A 42 -16.51 -6.05 2.42
CA LEU A 42 -15.37 -6.94 2.57
C LEU A 42 -15.63 -7.87 3.77
N SER A 43 -15.82 -9.16 3.51
CA SER A 43 -15.91 -10.16 4.57
C SER A 43 -14.52 -10.43 5.12
N VAL A 44 -14.22 -9.84 6.28
CA VAL A 44 -12.94 -9.99 6.96
C VAL A 44 -12.96 -11.25 7.81
N ASN A 45 -12.02 -12.17 7.56
CA ASN A 45 -11.82 -13.35 8.41
C ASN A 45 -10.85 -13.07 9.57
N GLN A 46 -10.81 -13.99 10.53
CA GLN A 46 -10.01 -13.92 11.76
C GLN A 46 -8.52 -14.29 11.59
N LYS A 47 -8.00 -14.31 10.35
CA LYS A 47 -6.60 -14.66 10.08
C LYS A 47 -5.72 -13.42 10.14
N SER A 48 -4.54 -13.55 10.75
CA SER A 48 -3.49 -12.54 10.66
C SER A 48 -3.02 -12.36 9.23
N ALA A 49 -2.53 -11.16 8.89
CA ALA A 49 -2.10 -10.88 7.52
C ALA A 49 -0.80 -10.08 7.44
N ILE A 50 -0.09 -10.30 6.33
CA ILE A 50 0.98 -9.43 5.86
C ILE A 50 0.48 -8.65 4.67
N ILE A 51 0.76 -7.35 4.63
CA ILE A 51 0.49 -6.49 3.49
C ILE A 51 1.83 -6.04 2.91
N PHE A 52 2.06 -6.38 1.64
CA PHE A 52 3.19 -5.85 0.88
C PHE A 52 2.79 -4.55 0.20
N SER A 53 3.65 -3.55 0.39
CA SER A 53 3.51 -2.20 -0.14
C SER A 53 4.80 -1.84 -0.91
N PRO A 54 4.74 -1.68 -2.24
CA PRO A 54 5.88 -1.22 -3.03
C PRO A 54 6.45 0.09 -2.51
N HIS A 55 5.58 1.06 -2.23
CA HIS A 55 5.87 2.39 -1.73
C HIS A 55 5.09 2.71 -0.45
N GLN A 56 5.50 3.78 0.22
CA GLN A 56 4.83 4.34 1.40
C GLN A 56 3.56 5.09 1.02
N ASP A 57 2.37 4.49 1.13
CA ASP A 57 1.02 5.02 0.82
C ASP A 57 0.14 3.95 0.17
N ASP A 58 0.72 3.06 -0.64
CA ASP A 58 -0.02 2.00 -1.35
C ASP A 58 -0.87 1.14 -0.40
N GLU A 59 -0.36 0.83 0.79
CA GLU A 59 -1.06 0.04 1.81
C GLU A 59 -2.27 0.78 2.38
N THR A 60 -2.15 2.09 2.59
CA THR A 60 -3.19 2.91 3.18
C THR A 60 -4.27 3.17 2.13
N LEU A 61 -3.88 3.46 0.90
CA LEU A 61 -4.78 3.69 -0.23
C LEU A 61 -5.51 2.41 -0.67
N GLY A 62 -4.78 1.30 -0.76
CA GLY A 62 -5.31 0.03 -1.25
C GLY A 62 -5.94 -0.85 -0.19
N CYS A 63 -5.40 -0.85 1.04
CA CYS A 63 -5.79 -1.76 2.11
C CYS A 63 -6.22 -1.05 3.42
N GLY A 64 -6.26 0.28 3.50
CA GLY A 64 -6.49 0.98 4.78
C GLY A 64 -7.78 0.58 5.50
N GLY A 65 -8.88 0.37 4.77
CA GLY A 65 -10.14 -0.12 5.36
C GLY A 65 -10.03 -1.54 5.92
N LEU A 66 -9.34 -2.45 5.21
CA LEU A 66 -9.06 -3.81 5.68
C LEU A 66 -8.18 -3.80 6.94
N ILE A 67 -7.13 -2.98 6.95
CA ILE A 67 -6.22 -2.82 8.10
C ILE A 67 -7.03 -2.39 9.31
N ALA A 68 -7.79 -1.29 9.20
CA ALA A 68 -8.59 -0.77 10.30
C ALA A 68 -9.57 -1.81 10.85
N LEU A 69 -10.30 -2.50 9.97
CA LEU A 69 -11.25 -3.55 10.37
C LEU A 69 -10.56 -4.72 11.08
N LYS A 70 -9.44 -5.23 10.56
CA LYS A 70 -8.70 -6.33 11.21
C LYS A 70 -8.15 -5.89 12.57
N ARG A 71 -7.61 -4.67 12.66
CA ARG A 71 -7.06 -4.14 13.92
C ARG A 71 -8.14 -3.86 14.96
N GLU A 72 -9.32 -3.37 14.58
CA GLU A 72 -10.48 -3.23 15.48
C GLU A 72 -10.90 -4.58 16.08
N MET A 73 -10.77 -5.67 15.31
CA MET A 73 -11.05 -7.04 15.76
C MET A 73 -9.90 -7.66 16.57
N GLY A 74 -8.81 -6.93 16.83
CA GLY A 74 -7.63 -7.43 17.53
C GLY A 74 -6.75 -8.38 16.69
N ILE A 75 -6.99 -8.47 15.38
CA ILE A 75 -6.25 -9.37 14.48
C ILE A 75 -4.87 -8.77 14.17
N PRO A 76 -3.77 -9.54 14.26
CA PRO A 76 -2.43 -9.03 13.94
C PRO A 76 -2.26 -8.71 12.45
N ILE A 77 -1.66 -7.55 12.16
CA ILE A 77 -1.27 -7.13 10.81
C ILE A 77 0.19 -6.69 10.84
N LYS A 78 0.96 -7.11 9.83
CA LYS A 78 2.27 -6.55 9.54
C LYS A 78 2.27 -5.89 8.17
N VAL A 79 2.94 -4.77 8.04
CA VAL A 79 3.10 -4.05 6.77
C VAL A 79 4.57 -4.04 6.38
N ILE A 80 4.84 -4.40 5.13
CA ILE A 80 6.18 -4.46 4.57
C ILE A 80 6.28 -3.48 3.40
N PHE A 81 7.09 -2.44 3.58
CA PHE A 81 7.48 -1.50 2.54
C PHE A 81 8.75 -1.98 1.85
N LEU A 82 8.69 -2.14 0.52
CA LEU A 82 9.82 -2.60 -0.25
C LEU A 82 10.82 -1.49 -0.53
N THR A 83 10.36 -0.38 -1.11
CA THR A 83 11.24 0.68 -1.59
C THR A 83 11.25 1.91 -0.69
N ASP A 84 12.17 2.83 -0.94
CA ASP A 84 12.29 4.12 -0.26
C ASP A 84 11.40 5.24 -0.84
N GLY A 85 10.70 5.00 -1.95
CA GLY A 85 9.75 5.95 -2.56
C GLY A 85 10.36 7.26 -3.06
N GLN A 86 11.69 7.28 -3.28
CA GLN A 86 12.41 8.51 -3.64
C GLN A 86 11.99 9.10 -5.00
N LYS A 87 11.30 8.35 -5.87
CA LYS A 87 10.81 8.83 -7.19
C LYS A 87 9.33 9.21 -7.22
N SER A 88 8.69 9.29 -6.05
CA SER A 88 7.28 9.67 -5.90
C SER A 88 6.85 10.97 -6.60
N HIS A 89 7.76 11.93 -6.80
CA HIS A 89 7.44 13.25 -7.36
C HIS A 89 7.86 13.41 -8.84
N THR A 90 8.22 12.32 -9.53
CA THR A 90 8.65 12.38 -10.94
C THR A 90 7.56 12.89 -11.89
N ALA A 91 6.28 12.67 -11.58
CA ALA A 91 5.14 13.18 -12.35
C ALA A 91 4.82 14.66 -12.08
N THR A 92 5.39 15.25 -11.02
CA THR A 92 5.18 16.66 -10.63
C THR A 92 6.51 17.41 -10.56
N PRO A 93 7.25 17.54 -11.67
CA PRO A 93 8.62 18.09 -11.67
C PRO A 93 8.73 19.55 -11.19
N TRP A 94 7.60 20.27 -11.18
CA TRP A 94 7.48 21.64 -10.66
C TRP A 94 7.47 21.70 -9.12
N ILE A 95 7.19 20.58 -8.45
CA ILE A 95 7.21 20.46 -6.99
C ILE A 95 8.58 19.89 -6.62
N LYS A 96 9.43 20.73 -6.02
CA LYS A 96 10.71 20.26 -5.50
C LYS A 96 10.43 19.39 -4.26
N PRO A 97 10.80 18.10 -4.25
CA PRO A 97 10.64 17.29 -3.06
C PRO A 97 11.55 17.81 -1.94
N PRO A 98 11.16 17.61 -0.67
CA PRO A 98 12.01 17.96 0.45
C PRO A 98 13.32 17.15 0.41
N GLU A 99 14.42 17.73 0.90
CA GLU A 99 15.74 17.08 0.90
C GLU A 99 15.76 15.77 1.69
N ASN A 100 14.84 15.64 2.67
CA ASN A 100 14.64 14.46 3.50
C ASN A 100 13.40 13.63 3.10
N LEU A 101 13.00 13.65 1.83
CA LEU A 101 11.79 12.98 1.32
C LEU A 101 11.58 11.55 1.83
N ILE A 102 12.61 10.71 1.80
CA ILE A 102 12.51 9.32 2.26
C ILE A 102 12.09 9.25 3.74
N GLN A 103 12.67 10.10 4.58
CA GLN A 103 12.36 10.15 6.00
C GLN A 103 10.95 10.67 6.25
N VAL A 104 10.53 11.69 5.50
CA VAL A 104 9.16 12.24 5.55
C VAL A 104 8.16 11.15 5.19
N ARG A 105 8.34 10.44 4.07
CA ARG A 105 7.44 9.37 3.64
C ARG A 105 7.35 8.23 4.65
N LYS A 106 8.46 7.85 5.28
CA LYS A 106 8.44 6.85 6.37
C LYS A 106 7.61 7.32 7.55
N GLN A 107 7.78 8.58 7.97
CA GLN A 107 7.03 9.16 9.07
C GLN A 107 5.54 9.26 8.75
N GLU A 108 5.19 9.64 7.52
CA GLU A 108 3.82 9.67 7.02
C GLU A 108 3.19 8.27 7.07
N ALA A 109 3.88 7.25 6.52
CA ALA A 109 3.40 5.87 6.55
C ALA A 109 3.23 5.33 7.96
N THR A 110 4.22 5.54 8.84
CA THR A 110 4.15 5.12 10.25
C THR A 110 3.00 5.80 10.97
N THR A 111 2.77 7.09 10.73
CA THR A 111 1.67 7.83 11.35
C THR A 111 0.32 7.33 10.86
N ALA A 112 0.16 7.13 9.54
CA ALA A 112 -1.06 6.58 8.95
C ALA A 112 -1.37 5.19 9.51
N LEU A 113 -0.38 4.30 9.54
CA LEU A 113 -0.53 2.94 10.06
C LEU A 113 -0.84 2.90 11.56
N HIS A 114 -0.25 3.79 12.34
CA HIS A 114 -0.60 3.94 13.76
C HIS A 114 -2.06 4.36 13.94
N ILE A 115 -2.57 5.30 13.13
CA ILE A 115 -4.00 5.67 13.13
C ILE A 115 -4.89 4.46 12.77
N LEU A 116 -4.43 3.60 11.86
CA LEU A 116 -5.10 2.35 11.49
C LEU A 116 -4.91 1.22 12.52
N GLY A 117 -4.22 1.48 13.64
CA GLY A 117 -4.05 0.56 14.76
C GLY A 117 -2.86 -0.40 14.63
N VAL A 118 -1.94 -0.18 13.69
CA VAL A 118 -0.71 -0.99 13.52
C VAL A 118 0.43 -0.37 14.34
N GLU A 119 1.05 -1.19 15.18
CA GLU A 119 2.18 -0.76 16.01
C GLU A 119 3.47 -0.61 15.20
N VAL A 120 4.37 0.28 15.62
CA VAL A 120 5.65 0.53 14.93
C VAL A 120 6.48 -0.76 14.77
N SER A 121 6.40 -1.69 15.72
CA SER A 121 7.09 -2.98 15.67
C SER A 121 6.58 -3.93 14.56
N ASP A 122 5.42 -3.63 13.99
CA ASP A 122 4.79 -4.40 12.91
C ASP A 122 4.95 -3.73 11.54
N ILE A 123 5.71 -2.64 11.47
CA ILE A 123 6.01 -1.89 10.25
C ILE A 123 7.47 -2.15 9.86
N HIS A 124 7.68 -2.65 8.64
CA HIS A 124 9.00 -3.07 8.18
C HIS A 124 9.39 -2.33 6.89
N PHE A 125 10.49 -1.58 6.93
CA PHE A 125 11.02 -0.84 5.78
C PHE A 125 12.30 -1.49 5.25
N PHE A 126 12.26 -2.02 4.02
CA PHE A 126 13.42 -2.63 3.37
C PHE A 126 14.32 -1.63 2.65
N ASN A 127 13.81 -0.43 2.33
CA ASN A 127 14.59 0.68 1.77
C ASN A 127 15.33 0.31 0.48
N LEU A 128 14.74 -0.56 -0.34
CA LEU A 128 15.26 -0.80 -1.67
C LEU A 128 15.11 0.48 -2.49
N MET A 129 16.11 0.79 -3.30
CA MET A 129 16.08 2.03 -4.06
C MET A 129 14.97 1.97 -5.12
N ASP A 130 14.08 2.96 -5.09
CA ASP A 130 12.91 3.04 -5.97
C ASP A 130 13.25 3.01 -7.48
N SER A 131 12.52 2.17 -8.21
CA SER A 131 12.68 1.89 -9.64
C SER A 131 14.08 1.42 -10.05
N THR A 132 14.82 0.79 -9.12
CA THR A 132 16.12 0.17 -9.40
C THR A 132 16.18 -1.28 -8.95
N LEU A 133 15.03 -1.91 -8.70
CA LEU A 133 14.97 -3.31 -8.29
C LEU A 133 15.57 -4.27 -9.35
N SER A 134 15.49 -3.91 -10.62
CA SER A 134 16.17 -4.60 -11.73
C SER A 134 17.69 -4.47 -11.71
N HIS A 135 18.25 -3.58 -10.89
CA HIS A 135 19.67 -3.31 -10.73
C HIS A 135 20.25 -3.81 -9.40
N LEU A 136 19.46 -4.52 -8.59
CA LEU A 136 19.98 -5.16 -7.38
C LEU A 136 21.06 -6.18 -7.75
N THR A 137 22.14 -6.21 -6.96
CA THR A 137 23.09 -7.32 -7.07
C THR A 137 22.41 -8.63 -6.63
N ASN A 138 22.86 -9.76 -7.15
CA ASN A 138 22.35 -11.07 -6.73
C ASN A 138 22.41 -11.26 -5.21
N GLU A 139 23.45 -10.72 -4.55
CA GLU A 139 23.59 -10.78 -3.10
C GLU A 139 22.54 -9.93 -2.38
N GLN A 140 22.32 -8.68 -2.79
CA GLN A 140 21.29 -7.80 -2.22
C GLN A 140 19.89 -8.41 -2.39
N TYR A 141 19.64 -8.96 -3.58
CA TYR A 141 18.40 -9.66 -3.90
C TYR A 141 18.18 -10.84 -2.95
N GLU A 142 19.13 -11.79 -2.87
CA GLU A 142 19.00 -12.98 -2.02
C GLU A 142 18.88 -12.64 -0.53
N ASN A 143 19.63 -11.65 -0.04
CA ASN A 143 19.54 -11.19 1.35
C ASN A 143 18.17 -10.58 1.67
N THR A 144 17.60 -9.82 0.73
CA THR A 144 16.26 -9.24 0.85
C THR A 144 15.20 -10.35 0.91
N ILE A 145 15.24 -11.29 -0.03
CA ILE A 145 14.34 -12.44 -0.08
C ILE A 145 14.42 -13.25 1.22
N LYS A 146 15.63 -13.55 1.69
CA LYS A 146 15.87 -14.29 2.94
C LYS A 146 15.27 -13.58 4.15
N SER A 147 15.45 -12.26 4.25
CA SER A 147 14.96 -11.46 5.36
C SER A 147 13.43 -11.38 5.39
N ILE A 148 12.79 -11.16 4.23
CA ILE A 148 11.32 -11.20 4.11
C ILE A 148 10.80 -12.60 4.44
N PHE A 149 11.47 -13.64 3.95
CA PHE A 149 11.08 -15.02 4.22
C PHE A 149 11.12 -15.36 5.71
N GLU A 150 12.16 -14.93 6.44
CA GLU A 150 12.24 -15.11 7.89
C GLU A 150 11.10 -14.40 8.63
N LEU A 151 10.71 -13.21 8.17
CA LEU A 151 9.57 -12.47 8.72
C LEU A 151 8.26 -13.25 8.51
N ILE A 152 8.00 -13.71 7.28
CA ILE A 152 6.82 -14.54 6.96
C ILE A 152 6.83 -15.83 7.79
N ARG A 153 7.98 -16.51 7.89
CA ARG A 153 8.15 -17.77 8.62
C ARG A 153 7.90 -17.61 10.11
N THR A 154 8.33 -16.49 10.68
CA THR A 154 8.15 -16.19 12.11
C THR A 154 6.72 -15.80 12.42
N PHE A 155 6.15 -14.92 11.58
CA PHE A 155 4.81 -14.40 11.80
C PHE A 155 3.68 -15.38 11.43
N LYS A 156 3.93 -16.27 10.46
CA LYS A 156 2.98 -17.28 9.95
C LYS A 156 1.61 -16.67 9.62
N PRO A 157 1.54 -15.70 8.69
CA PRO A 157 0.27 -15.08 8.35
C PRO A 157 -0.69 -16.11 7.73
N GLY A 158 -1.98 -15.96 8.04
CA GLY A 158 -3.01 -16.72 7.33
C GLY A 158 -3.39 -16.10 5.98
N GLU A 159 -3.04 -14.83 5.74
CA GLU A 159 -3.27 -14.11 4.49
C GLU A 159 -2.09 -13.25 4.09
N ILE A 160 -1.83 -13.13 2.79
CA ILE A 160 -0.87 -12.17 2.24
C ILE A 160 -1.58 -11.31 1.21
N TYR A 161 -1.46 -9.99 1.36
CA TYR A 161 -1.98 -9.01 0.42
C TYR A 161 -0.82 -8.41 -0.37
N VAL A 162 -1.00 -8.36 -1.68
CA VAL A 162 0.00 -7.84 -2.63
C VAL A 162 -0.69 -6.91 -3.61
N PRO A 163 0.00 -5.95 -4.21
CA PRO A 163 -0.62 -5.12 -5.22
C PRO A 163 -0.99 -5.91 -6.47
N HIS A 164 -1.99 -5.43 -7.20
CA HIS A 164 -2.56 -6.17 -8.32
C HIS A 164 -1.60 -6.19 -9.51
N ARG A 165 -1.60 -7.30 -10.25
CA ARG A 165 -0.67 -7.55 -11.36
C ARG A 165 -0.68 -6.55 -12.50
N LYS A 166 -1.73 -5.73 -12.58
CA LYS A 166 -1.92 -4.70 -13.60
C LYS A 166 -1.51 -3.30 -13.13
N ASP A 167 -1.12 -3.17 -11.87
CA ASP A 167 -0.52 -1.91 -11.39
C ASP A 167 0.87 -1.79 -12.01
N ASN A 168 1.23 -0.57 -12.44
CA ASN A 168 2.38 -0.29 -13.32
C ASN A 168 3.77 -0.48 -12.66
N GLN A 169 3.87 -1.32 -11.63
CA GLN A 169 5.06 -1.54 -10.80
C GLN A 169 5.61 -2.96 -10.97
N VAL A 170 6.10 -3.25 -12.18
CA VAL A 170 6.39 -4.62 -12.62
C VAL A 170 7.51 -5.27 -11.79
N ALA A 171 8.57 -4.54 -11.43
CA ALA A 171 9.75 -5.11 -10.76
C ALA A 171 9.53 -5.41 -9.28
N GLU A 172 8.80 -4.53 -8.57
CA GLU A 172 8.40 -4.66 -7.17
C GLU A 172 7.50 -5.90 -7.00
N LEU A 173 6.55 -6.07 -7.92
CA LEU A 173 5.66 -7.22 -7.97
C LEU A 173 6.39 -8.53 -8.28
N GLU A 174 7.45 -8.52 -9.08
CA GLU A 174 8.26 -9.71 -9.38
C GLU A 174 8.96 -10.26 -8.13
N ILE A 175 9.55 -9.39 -7.31
CA ILE A 175 10.19 -9.78 -6.03
C ILE A 175 9.15 -10.44 -5.12
N ILE A 176 8.00 -9.77 -4.91
CA ILE A 176 6.92 -10.28 -4.07
C ILE A 176 6.45 -11.64 -4.57
N ARG A 177 6.25 -11.78 -5.89
CA ARG A 177 5.79 -13.03 -6.48
C ARG A 177 6.79 -14.15 -6.31
N LYS A 178 8.09 -13.91 -6.48
CA LYS A 178 9.10 -14.94 -6.32
C LYS A 178 9.19 -15.45 -4.88
N ILE A 179 8.99 -14.56 -3.90
CA ILE A 179 8.86 -14.93 -2.48
C ILE A 179 7.67 -15.87 -2.27
N ILE A 180 6.52 -15.54 -2.88
CA ILE A 180 5.27 -16.30 -2.73
C ILE A 180 5.27 -17.59 -3.56
N SER A 181 5.86 -17.63 -4.76
CA SER A 181 5.82 -18.82 -5.63
C SER A 181 6.73 -19.94 -5.15
N ASP A 182 7.93 -19.59 -4.71
CA ASP A 182 9.01 -20.58 -4.57
C ASP A 182 9.10 -21.14 -3.14
N ARG A 183 8.63 -20.40 -2.13
CA ARG A 183 8.91 -20.75 -0.72
C ARG A 183 7.73 -20.67 0.24
N PHE A 184 6.60 -20.06 -0.13
CA PHE A 184 5.44 -19.95 0.76
C PHE A 184 4.12 -19.95 0.00
N LYS A 185 3.30 -21.00 0.15
CA LYS A 185 1.91 -20.99 -0.35
C LYS A 185 0.99 -20.40 0.73
N PRO A 186 0.63 -19.10 0.69
CA PRO A 186 -0.33 -18.56 1.65
C PRO A 186 -1.68 -19.27 1.48
N SER A 187 -2.49 -19.30 2.53
CA SER A 187 -3.87 -19.79 2.39
C SER A 187 -4.67 -18.91 1.42
N TYR A 188 -4.35 -17.62 1.36
CA TYR A 188 -4.92 -16.65 0.43
C TYR A 188 -3.86 -15.61 0.04
N CYS A 189 -3.66 -15.41 -1.26
CA CYS A 189 -2.95 -14.26 -1.83
C CYS A 189 -4.00 -13.36 -2.46
N LEU A 190 -4.17 -12.15 -1.95
CA LEU A 190 -5.19 -11.21 -2.40
C LEU A 190 -4.53 -10.00 -3.05
N GLU A 191 -4.94 -9.73 -4.29
CA GLU A 191 -4.47 -8.60 -5.06
C GLU A 191 -5.33 -7.37 -4.76
N TYR A 192 -4.71 -6.23 -4.44
CA TYR A 192 -5.41 -4.95 -4.25
C TYR A 192 -4.94 -3.91 -5.27
N PHE A 193 -5.83 -2.99 -5.63
CA PHE A 193 -5.51 -1.88 -6.53
C PHE A 193 -5.28 -0.60 -5.73
N PHE A 194 -4.38 0.24 -6.22
CA PHE A 194 -4.22 1.62 -5.80
C PHE A 194 -4.01 2.47 -7.05
N THR A 195 -4.73 3.59 -7.15
CA THR A 195 -4.64 4.45 -8.33
C THR A 195 -3.49 5.44 -8.15
N ASN A 196 -2.34 5.17 -8.76
CA ASN A 196 -1.39 6.23 -9.06
C ASN A 196 -2.01 7.08 -10.18
N TYR A 197 -2.53 8.27 -9.83
CA TYR A 197 -2.94 9.27 -10.81
C TYR A 197 -1.69 9.79 -11.53
N ASN A 198 -1.22 9.04 -12.52
CA ASN A 198 -0.36 9.57 -13.57
C ASN A 198 -1.28 10.31 -14.54
N GLY A 199 -1.53 11.59 -14.24
CA GLY A 199 -2.11 12.54 -15.18
C GLY A 199 -1.12 12.87 -16.28
#